data_AF-M7ZC20-F1
#
_entry.id   AF-M7ZC20-F1
#
_cell.length_a   1.000
_cell.length_b   1.000
_cell.length_c   1.000
_cell.angle_alpha   90.00
_cell.angle_beta   90.00
_cell.angle_gamma   90.00
#
_symmetry.space_group_name_H-M   'P 1'
#
loop_
_entity.id
_entity.type
_entity.pdbx_description
1 polymer ?
#
loop_
_entity_poly.entity_id
_entity_poly.type
_entity_poly.pdbx_seq_one_letter_code
_entity_poly.pdbx_strand_id
1 'polypeptide(L)'
;MEEGARAEELQVQRCRARLDRLAAASAGDDAEWEDIRLKRILVDYMLRMSYYDTATKLAETSGIQDLVDIDVFLDAKRVIDSLRNKEIAPALAWCAENKSRLKKSKSKLEFLLRLQEFVELVKAKNFLQAISYARKYLAPWGSTHMKELQRVTATLVFRSSTNCAQYKVSSIVYVLVFCCACIRNMIAAGLRCRCSSIIGKLGSWAISCLPSLTLQRFCFEGNCPKEDPLSLDGFRKLAEPLPFSKQHHSKLVCHITKELMDTENPPLVLPNGYVYSTKALDEMAKKNGGKIICPRTGEECNYTDLVKAYIS
;
A
#
# COMPACT_ATOMS: atom_id res chain seq x y z
N MET A 1 29.86 -2.49 -22.36
CA MET A 1 28.74 -2.56 -23.33
C MET A 1 28.17 -3.97 -23.43
N GLU A 2 28.99 -5.03 -23.40
CA GLU A 2 28.53 -6.43 -23.50
C GLU A 2 27.65 -6.94 -22.34
N GLU A 3 27.88 -6.50 -21.10
CA GLU A 3 27.01 -6.89 -19.96
C GLU A 3 25.62 -6.25 -20.03
N GLY A 4 25.54 -5.01 -20.54
CA GLY A 4 24.26 -4.32 -20.76
C GLY A 4 23.44 -5.02 -21.85
N ALA A 5 24.08 -5.38 -22.96
CA ALA A 5 23.44 -6.10 -24.06
C ALA A 5 22.89 -7.47 -23.61
N ARG A 6 23.68 -8.24 -22.83
CA ARG A 6 23.23 -9.54 -22.27
C ARG A 6 22.05 -9.39 -21.30
N ALA A 7 22.06 -8.36 -20.46
CA ALA A 7 20.95 -8.11 -19.53
C ALA A 7 19.65 -7.73 -20.26
N GLU A 8 19.76 -6.93 -21.34
CA GLU A 8 18.63 -6.58 -22.19
C GLU A 8 18.07 -7.79 -22.95
N GLU A 9 18.95 -8.64 -23.49
CA GLU A 9 18.57 -9.86 -24.19
C GLU A 9 17.84 -10.86 -23.28
N LEU A 10 18.30 -11.03 -22.04
CA LEU A 10 17.60 -11.83 -21.02
C LEU A 10 16.20 -11.27 -20.71
N GLN A 11 16.04 -9.94 -20.65
CA GLN A 11 14.73 -9.33 -20.45
C GLN A 11 13.80 -9.57 -21.63
N VAL A 12 14.32 -9.50 -22.86
CA VAL A 12 13.55 -9.81 -24.07
C VAL A 12 13.08 -11.27 -24.05
N GLN A 13 13.94 -12.22 -23.68
CA GLN A 13 13.57 -13.63 -23.53
C GLN A 13 12.43 -13.82 -22.53
N ARG A 14 12.56 -13.22 -21.33
CA ARG A 14 11.50 -13.28 -20.30
C ARG A 14 10.19 -12.66 -20.76
N CYS A 15 10.25 -11.55 -21.49
CA CYS A 15 9.07 -10.92 -22.07
C CYS A 15 8.39 -11.83 -23.09
N ARG A 16 9.14 -12.50 -23.98
CA ARG A 16 8.59 -13.47 -24.94
C ARG A 16 7.92 -14.64 -24.22
N ALA A 17 8.60 -15.30 -23.28
CA ALA A 17 8.04 -16.41 -22.51
C ALA A 17 6.72 -16.03 -21.79
N ARG A 18 6.63 -14.80 -21.28
CA ARG A 18 5.41 -14.28 -20.64
C ARG A 18 4.29 -14.03 -21.65
N LEU A 19 4.61 -13.52 -22.84
CA LEU A 19 3.65 -13.29 -23.92
C LEU A 19 3.12 -14.60 -24.50
N ASP A 20 3.99 -15.57 -24.75
CA ASP A 20 3.62 -16.89 -25.26
C ASP A 20 2.67 -17.60 -24.29
N ARG A 21 2.94 -17.48 -22.97
CA ARG A 21 2.04 -18.03 -21.93
C ARG A 21 0.69 -17.31 -21.88
N LEU A 22 0.66 -16.00 -22.10
CA LEU A 22 -0.59 -15.23 -22.18
C LEU A 22 -1.42 -15.65 -23.41
N ALA A 23 -0.77 -15.92 -24.54
CA ALA A 23 -1.43 -16.43 -25.74
C ALA A 23 -2.02 -17.83 -25.51
N ALA A 24 -1.26 -18.73 -24.87
CA ALA A 24 -1.72 -20.09 -24.55
C ALA A 24 -2.95 -20.12 -23.62
N ALA A 25 -3.07 -19.14 -22.72
CA ALA A 25 -4.23 -19.00 -21.82
C ALA A 25 -5.55 -18.79 -22.58
N SER A 26 -5.50 -18.21 -23.78
CA SER A 26 -6.69 -17.99 -24.61
C SER A 26 -7.14 -19.23 -25.40
N ALA A 27 -6.36 -20.31 -25.36
CA ALA A 27 -6.55 -21.52 -26.17
C ALA A 27 -7.20 -22.70 -25.43
N GLY A 28 -7.55 -22.57 -24.14
CA GLY A 28 -8.50 -23.48 -23.47
C GLY A 28 -7.94 -24.56 -22.54
N ASP A 29 -6.73 -24.42 -21.99
CA ASP A 29 -6.25 -25.29 -20.90
C ASP A 29 -6.14 -24.50 -19.58
N ASP A 30 -7.28 -24.33 -18.90
CA ASP A 30 -7.37 -23.52 -17.68
C ASP A 30 -6.61 -24.13 -16.50
N ALA A 31 -6.55 -25.47 -16.40
CA ALA A 31 -5.98 -26.15 -15.24
C ALA A 31 -4.45 -26.04 -15.17
N GLU A 32 -3.75 -26.28 -16.29
CA GLU A 32 -2.30 -26.11 -16.36
C GLU A 32 -1.90 -24.63 -16.20
N TRP A 33 -2.74 -23.74 -16.72
CA TRP A 33 -2.57 -22.30 -16.57
C TRP A 33 -2.67 -21.84 -15.11
N GLU A 34 -3.67 -22.32 -14.39
CA GLU A 34 -3.87 -22.06 -12.96
C GLU A 34 -2.73 -22.61 -12.09
N ASP A 35 -2.26 -23.83 -12.36
CA ASP A 35 -1.16 -24.44 -11.62
C ASP A 35 0.16 -23.66 -11.77
N ILE A 36 0.53 -23.29 -13.00
CA ILE A 36 1.73 -22.47 -13.24
C ILE A 36 1.57 -21.08 -12.63
N ARG A 37 0.37 -20.49 -12.68
CA ARG A 37 0.06 -19.21 -12.02
C ARG A 37 0.26 -19.32 -10.51
N LEU A 38 -0.23 -20.37 -9.87
CA LEU A 38 -0.04 -20.63 -8.45
C LEU A 38 1.44 -20.80 -8.10
N LYS A 39 2.18 -21.62 -8.85
CA LYS A 39 3.62 -21.82 -8.65
C LYS A 39 4.42 -20.51 -8.73
N ARG A 40 4.09 -19.63 -9.68
CA ARG A 40 4.70 -18.28 -9.77
C ARG A 40 4.42 -17.43 -8.53
N ILE A 41 3.19 -17.47 -8.01
CA ILE A 41 2.80 -16.77 -6.77
C ILE A 41 3.59 -17.32 -5.58
N LEU A 42 3.72 -18.65 -5.49
CA LEU A 42 4.48 -19.30 -4.42
C LEU A 42 5.96 -18.93 -4.46
N VAL A 43 6.58 -18.93 -5.65
CA VAL A 43 7.97 -18.49 -5.82
C VAL A 43 8.14 -17.02 -5.39
N ASP A 44 7.27 -16.11 -5.85
CA ASP A 44 7.32 -14.69 -5.45
C ASP A 44 7.16 -14.52 -3.92
N TYR A 45 6.26 -15.29 -3.30
CA TYR A 45 6.08 -15.30 -1.84
C TYR A 45 7.35 -15.81 -1.13
N MET A 46 7.89 -16.95 -1.53
CA MET A 46 9.09 -17.54 -0.95
C MET A 46 10.30 -16.58 -1.03
N LEU A 47 10.49 -15.91 -2.18
CA LEU A 47 11.54 -14.91 -2.36
C LEU A 47 11.38 -13.71 -1.43
N ARG A 48 10.14 -13.23 -1.20
CA ARG A 48 9.86 -12.15 -0.23
C ARG A 48 10.11 -12.58 1.21
N MET A 49 9.81 -13.84 1.55
CA MET A 49 10.06 -14.42 2.87
C MET A 49 11.51 -14.87 3.07
N SER A 50 12.40 -14.61 2.11
CA SER A 50 13.82 -14.99 2.13
C SER A 50 14.10 -16.50 2.03
N TYR A 51 13.13 -17.29 1.55
CA TYR A 51 13.30 -18.72 1.24
C TYR A 51 13.85 -18.91 -0.18
N TYR A 52 15.04 -18.37 -0.44
CA TYR A 52 15.64 -18.30 -1.77
C TYR A 52 15.89 -19.69 -2.37
N ASP A 53 16.48 -20.61 -1.61
CA ASP A 53 16.87 -21.92 -2.15
C ASP A 53 15.65 -22.77 -2.53
N THR A 54 14.59 -22.72 -1.71
CA THR A 54 13.31 -23.37 -2.00
C THR A 54 12.62 -22.76 -3.22
N ALA A 55 12.65 -21.42 -3.32
CA ALA A 55 12.08 -20.71 -4.47
C ALA A 55 12.78 -21.08 -5.78
N THR A 56 14.12 -21.16 -5.77
CA THR A 56 14.93 -21.57 -6.92
C THR A 56 14.63 -23.00 -7.32
N LYS A 57 14.60 -23.94 -6.37
CA LYS A 57 14.26 -25.35 -6.63
C LYS A 57 12.86 -25.52 -7.21
N LEU A 58 11.87 -24.80 -6.68
CA LEU A 58 10.50 -24.85 -7.20
C LEU A 58 10.42 -24.33 -8.63
N ALA A 59 11.16 -23.26 -8.94
CA ALA A 59 11.21 -22.69 -10.28
C ALA A 59 11.91 -23.61 -11.29
N GLU A 60 13.01 -24.26 -10.90
CA GLU A 60 13.73 -25.27 -11.70
C GLU A 60 12.87 -26.49 -11.98
N THR A 61 12.31 -27.10 -10.93
CA THR A 61 11.49 -28.32 -11.04
C THR A 61 10.24 -28.10 -11.89
N SER A 62 9.71 -26.88 -11.88
CA SER A 62 8.51 -26.52 -12.65
C SER A 62 8.81 -25.89 -14.01
N GLY A 63 10.09 -25.66 -14.36
CA GLY A 63 10.46 -25.01 -15.62
C GLY A 63 9.99 -23.55 -15.77
N ILE A 64 9.75 -22.84 -14.66
CA ILE A 64 9.16 -21.48 -14.67
C ILE A 64 10.19 -20.36 -14.45
N GLN A 65 11.48 -20.64 -14.59
CA GLN A 65 12.58 -19.69 -14.32
C GLN A 65 12.43 -18.37 -15.09
N ASP A 66 12.01 -18.42 -16.35
CA ASP A 66 11.79 -17.22 -17.18
C ASP A 66 10.55 -16.40 -16.78
N LEU A 67 9.65 -17.01 -16.00
CA LEU A 67 8.40 -16.39 -15.56
C LEU A 67 8.51 -15.72 -14.18
N VAL A 68 9.65 -15.87 -13.50
CA VAL A 68 9.92 -15.36 -12.14
C VAL A 68 11.21 -14.55 -12.12
N ASP A 69 11.28 -13.55 -11.25
CA ASP A 69 12.41 -12.61 -11.19
C ASP A 69 13.42 -13.00 -10.08
N ILE A 70 13.88 -14.26 -10.05
CA ILE A 70 14.75 -14.78 -8.96
C ILE A 70 16.02 -13.95 -8.81
N ASP A 71 16.70 -13.62 -9.90
CA ASP A 71 17.98 -12.89 -9.87
C ASP A 71 17.87 -11.55 -9.14
N VAL A 72 16.74 -10.85 -9.32
CA VAL A 72 16.51 -9.55 -8.68
C VAL A 72 16.48 -9.69 -7.16
N PHE A 73 15.94 -10.80 -6.65
CA PHE A 73 15.91 -11.12 -5.23
C PHE A 73 17.25 -11.66 -4.73
N LEU A 74 18.04 -12.33 -5.56
CA LEU A 74 19.40 -12.76 -5.22
C LEU A 74 20.38 -11.59 -5.14
N ASP A 75 20.29 -10.62 -6.06
CA ASP A 75 21.05 -9.37 -5.99
C ASP A 75 20.72 -8.60 -4.70
N ALA A 76 19.44 -8.56 -4.35
CA ALA A 76 18.99 -8.00 -3.09
C ALA A 76 19.58 -8.72 -1.88
N LYS A 77 19.54 -10.07 -1.91
CA LYS A 77 20.09 -10.93 -0.86
C LYS A 77 21.56 -10.62 -0.66
N ARG A 78 22.36 -10.54 -1.74
CA ARG A 78 23.78 -10.18 -1.69
C ARG A 78 24.01 -8.87 -0.94
N VAL A 79 23.26 -7.82 -1.27
CA VAL A 79 23.38 -6.51 -0.59
C VAL A 79 22.99 -6.61 0.89
N ILE A 80 21.93 -7.34 1.21
CA ILE A 80 21.46 -7.56 2.59
C ILE A 80 22.50 -8.34 3.41
N ASP A 81 23.11 -9.36 2.81
CA ASP A 81 24.12 -10.18 3.48
C ASP A 81 25.43 -9.41 3.66
N SER A 82 25.85 -8.57 2.70
CA SER A 82 26.94 -7.61 2.90
C SER A 82 26.65 -6.65 4.05
N LEU A 83 25.44 -6.12 4.16
CA LEU A 83 25.06 -5.24 5.28
C LEU A 83 25.09 -5.97 6.64
N ARG A 84 24.70 -7.25 6.68
CA ARG A 84 24.83 -8.09 7.89
C ARG A 84 26.30 -8.31 8.28
N ASN A 85 27.17 -8.43 7.29
CA ASN A 85 28.62 -8.51 7.47
C ASN A 85 29.28 -7.15 7.73
N LYS A 86 28.49 -6.07 7.90
CA LYS A 86 28.94 -4.69 8.13
C LYS A 86 29.70 -4.08 6.94
N GLU A 87 29.53 -4.64 5.76
CA GLU A 87 30.06 -4.08 4.52
C GLU A 87 29.04 -3.10 3.91
N ILE A 88 29.42 -1.82 3.88
CA ILE A 88 28.51 -0.73 3.46
C ILE A 88 28.68 -0.41 1.97
N ALA A 89 29.87 -0.66 1.40
CA ALA A 89 30.20 -0.32 0.02
C ALA A 89 29.24 -0.96 -1.01
N PRO A 90 28.89 -2.26 -0.92
CA PRO A 90 27.94 -2.88 -1.85
C PRO A 90 26.55 -2.25 -1.79
N ALA A 91 26.09 -1.84 -0.60
CA ALA A 91 24.80 -1.18 -0.43
C ALA A 91 24.77 0.24 -0.98
N LEU A 92 25.89 0.97 -0.88
CA LEU A 92 26.02 2.30 -1.49
C LEU A 92 26.07 2.24 -3.01
N ALA A 93 26.75 1.24 -3.59
CA ALA A 93 26.73 0.99 -5.02
C ALA A 93 25.29 0.72 -5.51
N TRP A 94 24.56 -0.14 -4.78
CA TRP A 94 23.16 -0.42 -5.07
C TRP A 94 22.26 0.83 -4.98
N CYS A 95 22.52 1.73 -4.01
CA CYS A 95 21.84 3.01 -3.93
C CYS A 95 22.13 3.92 -5.13
N ALA A 96 23.36 3.94 -5.64
CA ALA A 96 23.73 4.71 -6.82
C ALA A 96 22.99 4.20 -8.08
N GLU A 97 22.93 2.88 -8.26
CA GLU A 97 22.18 2.24 -9.35
C GLU A 97 20.67 2.51 -9.27
N ASN A 98 20.11 2.60 -8.07
CA ASN A 98 18.67 2.81 -7.84
C ASN A 98 18.28 4.25 -7.47
N LYS A 99 19.16 5.23 -7.72
CA LYS A 99 19.02 6.62 -7.26
C LYS A 99 17.70 7.28 -7.68
N SER A 100 17.26 7.08 -8.92
CA SER A 100 16.01 7.65 -9.45
C SER A 100 14.78 7.13 -8.71
N ARG A 101 14.77 5.83 -8.37
CA ARG A 101 13.71 5.16 -7.60
C ARG A 101 13.71 5.61 -6.15
N LEU A 102 14.89 5.72 -5.53
CA LEU A 102 15.05 6.21 -4.17
C LEU A 102 14.55 7.65 -4.00
N LYS A 103 14.80 8.51 -5.00
CA LYS A 103 14.32 9.90 -5.01
C LYS A 103 12.79 9.98 -5.09
N LYS A 104 12.16 9.15 -5.93
CA LYS A 104 10.69 9.06 -6.05
C LYS A 104 10.03 8.57 -4.76
N SER A 105 10.63 7.59 -4.08
CA SER A 105 10.10 7.04 -2.82
C SER A 105 10.46 7.87 -1.59
N LYS A 106 11.23 8.96 -1.75
CA LYS A 106 11.78 9.79 -0.65
C LYS A 106 12.47 8.93 0.42
N SER A 107 13.18 7.88 -0.01
CA SER A 107 13.82 6.93 0.90
C SER A 107 15.03 7.55 1.60
N LYS A 108 15.14 7.31 2.92
CA LYS A 108 16.29 7.74 3.75
C LYS A 108 17.47 6.76 3.69
N LEU A 109 17.40 5.71 2.87
CA LEU A 109 18.38 4.61 2.86
C LEU A 109 19.81 5.09 2.61
N GLU A 110 20.03 5.89 1.56
CA GLU A 110 21.36 6.40 1.23
C GLU A 110 21.93 7.24 2.38
N PHE A 111 21.11 8.13 2.94
CA PHE A 111 21.49 8.95 4.09
C PHE A 111 21.93 8.09 5.29
N LEU A 112 21.14 7.06 5.64
CA LEU A 112 21.44 6.16 6.76
C LEU A 112 22.73 5.34 6.55
N LEU A 113 22.98 4.88 5.31
CA LEU A 113 24.21 4.16 4.98
C LEU A 113 25.45 5.06 5.08
N ARG A 114 25.35 6.30 4.56
CA ARG A 114 26.43 7.30 4.67
C ARG A 114 26.69 7.69 6.14
N LEU A 115 25.64 7.77 6.94
CA LEU A 115 25.74 8.01 8.39
C LEU A 115 26.48 6.87 9.08
N GLN A 116 26.19 5.62 8.70
CA GLN A 116 26.84 4.43 9.24
C GLN A 116 28.34 4.39 8.88
N GLU A 117 28.70 4.72 7.63
CA GLU A 117 30.10 4.78 7.20
C GLU A 117 30.89 5.85 7.96
N PHE A 118 30.29 7.03 8.16
CA PHE A 118 30.88 8.07 9.01
C PHE A 118 31.15 7.56 10.43
N VAL A 119 30.18 6.88 11.05
CA VAL A 119 30.34 6.34 12.40
C VAL A 119 31.46 5.30 12.47
N GLU A 120 31.60 4.44 11.47
CA GLU A 120 32.70 3.47 11.42
C GLU A 120 34.07 4.16 11.31
N LEU A 121 34.18 5.27 10.56
CA LEU A 121 35.40 6.09 10.53
C LEU A 121 35.73 6.71 11.90
N VAL A 122 34.71 7.17 12.63
CA VAL A 122 34.87 7.71 13.99
C VAL A 122 35.32 6.61 14.97
N LYS A 123 34.74 5.41 14.88
CA LYS A 123 35.16 4.24 15.69
C LYS A 123 36.60 3.82 15.40
N ALA A 124 37.02 3.89 14.14
CA ALA A 124 38.40 3.65 13.72
C ALA A 124 39.39 4.75 14.15
N LYS A 125 38.91 5.79 14.88
CA LYS A 125 39.68 6.96 15.33
C LYS A 125 40.31 7.77 14.18
N ASN A 126 39.79 7.63 12.96
CA ASN A 126 40.27 8.37 11.80
C ASN A 126 39.47 9.67 11.62
N PHE A 127 39.63 10.60 12.57
CA PHE A 127 38.79 11.79 12.68
C PHE A 127 38.92 12.74 11.48
N LEU A 128 40.13 12.90 10.93
CA LEU A 128 40.37 13.76 9.77
C LEU A 128 39.60 13.26 8.54
N GLN A 129 39.66 11.96 8.26
CA GLN A 129 38.88 11.35 7.18
C GLN A 129 37.38 11.46 7.44
N ALA A 130 36.91 11.19 8.67
CA ALA A 130 35.50 11.33 9.04
C ALA A 130 34.97 12.75 8.79
N ILE A 131 35.72 13.79 9.17
CA ILE A 131 35.34 15.20 8.95
C ILE A 131 35.28 15.51 7.45
N SER A 132 36.28 15.08 6.69
CA SER A 132 36.29 15.27 5.22
C SER A 132 35.11 14.58 4.55
N TYR A 133 34.78 13.37 5.00
CA TYR A 133 33.66 12.58 4.52
C TYR A 133 32.32 13.24 4.82
N ALA A 134 32.13 13.74 6.05
CA ALA A 134 30.91 14.42 6.45
C ALA A 134 30.66 15.68 5.60
N ARG A 135 31.70 16.48 5.35
CA ARG A 135 31.61 17.65 4.47
C ARG A 135 31.21 17.29 3.05
N LYS A 136 31.72 16.17 2.53
CA LYS A 136 31.46 15.74 1.14
C LYS A 136 30.07 15.13 0.95
N TYR A 137 29.67 14.19 1.81
CA TYR A 137 28.47 13.36 1.58
C TYR A 137 27.30 13.68 2.51
N LEU A 138 27.55 14.23 3.71
CA LEU A 138 26.51 14.50 4.70
C LEU A 138 26.02 15.96 4.66
N ALA A 139 26.87 16.92 4.27
CA ALA A 139 26.50 18.33 4.17
C ALA A 139 25.24 18.62 3.30
N PRO A 140 25.03 17.97 2.13
CA PRO A 140 23.83 18.19 1.32
C PRO A 140 22.52 17.84 2.03
N TRP A 141 22.56 16.96 3.04
CA TRP A 141 21.39 16.53 3.81
C TRP A 141 21.07 17.45 4.99
N GLY A 142 21.87 18.50 5.21
CA GLY A 142 21.72 19.45 6.31
C GLY A 142 20.34 20.11 6.37
N SER A 143 19.78 20.50 5.23
CA SER A 143 18.45 21.14 5.17
C SER A 143 17.32 20.23 5.64
N THR A 144 17.46 18.92 5.47
CA THR A 144 16.42 17.92 5.76
C THR A 144 16.63 17.15 7.06
N HIS A 145 17.89 16.91 7.47
CA HIS A 145 18.24 15.95 8.53
C HIS A 145 19.20 16.51 9.59
N MET A 146 19.20 17.84 9.81
CA MET A 146 20.16 18.51 10.69
C MET A 146 20.23 17.91 12.10
N LYS A 147 19.10 17.55 12.72
CA LYS A 147 19.05 16.99 14.08
C LYS A 147 19.78 15.64 14.18
N GLU A 148 19.64 14.80 13.16
CA GLU A 148 20.30 13.49 13.08
C GLU A 148 21.80 13.67 12.83
N LEU A 149 22.18 14.61 11.96
CA LEU A 149 23.57 14.96 11.71
C LEU A 149 24.28 15.48 12.95
N GLN A 150 23.67 16.42 13.68
CA GLN A 150 24.24 16.99 14.92
C GLN A 150 24.54 15.90 15.95
N ARG A 151 23.60 14.97 16.15
CA ARG A 151 23.77 13.83 17.06
C ARG A 151 24.95 12.95 16.65
N VAL A 152 25.11 12.69 15.35
CA VAL A 152 26.19 11.85 14.85
C VAL A 152 27.53 12.59 14.85
N THR A 153 27.58 13.88 14.52
CA THR A 153 28.81 14.67 14.65
C THR A 153 29.26 14.81 16.10
N ALA A 154 28.33 14.80 17.07
CA ALA A 154 28.68 14.79 18.48
C ALA A 154 29.45 13.52 18.90
N THR A 155 29.36 12.41 18.15
CA THR A 155 30.16 11.21 18.40
C THR A 155 31.67 11.40 18.11
N LEU A 156 32.07 12.49 17.44
CA LEU A 156 33.48 12.89 17.35
C LEU A 156 34.05 13.31 18.71
N VAL A 157 33.20 13.84 19.60
CA VAL A 157 33.58 14.39 20.90
C VAL A 157 33.27 13.39 22.02
N PHE A 158 32.07 12.79 21.99
CA PHE A 158 31.64 11.81 22.98
C PHE A 158 32.07 10.40 22.58
N ARG A 159 32.89 9.76 23.42
CA ARG A 159 33.30 8.35 23.22
C ARG A 159 32.09 7.41 23.28
N SER A 160 32.21 6.26 22.63
CA SER A 160 31.22 5.16 22.62
C SER A 160 30.83 4.65 24.02
N SER A 161 31.65 4.92 25.05
CA SER A 161 31.41 4.60 26.46
C SER A 161 30.71 5.70 27.26
N THR A 162 30.11 6.70 26.60
CA THR A 162 29.45 7.80 27.33
C THR A 162 28.22 7.34 28.11
N ASN A 163 28.05 7.87 29.33
CA ASN A 163 26.86 7.67 30.16
C ASN A 163 25.66 8.51 29.69
N CYS A 164 25.85 9.42 28.74
CA CYS A 164 24.77 10.23 28.18
C CYS A 164 23.90 9.39 27.22
N ALA A 165 22.68 9.07 27.63
CA ALA A 165 21.73 8.27 26.84
C ALA A 165 21.48 8.83 25.42
N GLN A 166 21.53 10.16 25.25
CA GLN A 166 21.34 10.83 23.95
C GLN A 166 22.44 10.54 22.92
N TYR A 167 23.65 10.20 23.39
CA TYR A 167 24.83 9.95 22.54
C TYR A 167 25.32 8.50 22.65
N LYS A 168 24.58 7.64 23.36
CA LYS A 168 24.94 6.24 23.50
C LYS A 168 24.77 5.56 22.14
N VAL A 169 25.88 5.03 21.64
CA VAL A 169 26.12 4.44 20.32
C VAL A 169 25.40 3.06 20.18
N SER A 170 24.26 2.87 20.86
CA SER A 170 23.44 1.66 20.78
C SER A 170 22.54 1.63 19.53
N SER A 171 22.44 2.75 18.81
CA SER A 171 21.53 2.93 17.67
C SER A 171 22.02 2.35 16.33
N ILE A 172 23.26 1.84 16.25
CA ILE A 172 23.88 1.41 14.98
C ILE A 172 23.40 0.06 14.46
N VAL A 173 23.10 -0.89 15.35
CA VAL A 173 22.53 -2.19 14.94
C VAL A 173 21.14 -1.99 14.33
N TYR A 174 20.36 -1.05 14.87
CA TYR A 174 19.04 -0.71 14.34
C TYR A 174 19.09 -0.09 12.94
N VAL A 175 20.13 0.70 12.62
CA VAL A 175 20.27 1.31 11.30
C VAL A 175 20.48 0.25 10.22
N LEU A 176 21.36 -0.74 10.45
CA LEU A 176 21.60 -1.81 9.47
C LEU A 176 20.38 -2.72 9.28
N VAL A 177 19.67 -3.06 10.36
CA VAL A 177 18.42 -3.83 10.29
C VAL A 177 17.33 -3.06 9.54
N PHE A 178 17.19 -1.76 9.81
CA PHE A 178 16.26 -0.89 9.10
C PHE A 178 16.63 -0.75 7.62
N CYS A 179 17.92 -0.59 7.30
CA CYS A 179 18.40 -0.54 5.92
C CYS A 179 18.08 -1.84 5.16
N CYS A 180 18.31 -3.00 5.79
CA CYS A 180 17.92 -4.29 5.23
C CYS A 180 16.41 -4.37 4.97
N ALA A 181 15.58 -3.92 5.91
CA ALA A 181 14.13 -3.87 5.75
C ALA A 181 13.69 -2.91 4.62
N CYS A 182 14.33 -1.74 4.51
CA CYS A 182 14.09 -0.79 3.42
C CYS A 182 14.42 -1.38 2.06
N ILE A 183 15.54 -2.09 1.93
CA ILE A 183 15.95 -2.76 0.69
C ILE A 183 14.93 -3.83 0.32
N ARG A 184 14.55 -4.73 1.25
CA ARG A 184 13.50 -5.73 1.02
C ARG A 184 12.19 -5.11 0.58
N ASN A 185 11.73 -4.06 1.28
CA ASN A 185 10.49 -3.37 0.95
C ASN A 185 10.56 -2.68 -0.41
N MET A 186 11.71 -2.11 -0.80
CA MET A 186 11.85 -1.43 -2.08
C MET A 186 11.94 -2.40 -3.27
N ILE A 187 12.54 -3.58 -3.08
CA ILE A 187 12.51 -4.66 -4.08
C ILE A 187 11.08 -5.20 -4.18
N ALA A 188 10.44 -5.49 -3.06
CA ALA A 188 9.04 -5.90 -3.01
C ALA A 188 8.08 -4.89 -3.66
N ALA A 189 8.35 -3.59 -3.52
CA ALA A 189 7.58 -2.50 -4.13
C ALA A 189 7.98 -2.21 -5.59
N GLY A 190 9.24 -2.41 -5.96
CA GLY A 190 9.72 -2.24 -7.34
C GLY A 190 9.27 -3.34 -8.28
N LEU A 191 9.28 -4.59 -7.80
CA LEU A 191 8.68 -5.71 -8.51
C LEU A 191 7.16 -5.62 -8.57
N ARG A 192 6.53 -4.79 -7.72
CA ARG A 192 5.11 -4.44 -7.85
C ARG A 192 4.82 -3.74 -9.20
N CYS A 193 5.84 -3.09 -9.80
CA CYS A 193 5.75 -2.44 -11.10
C CYS A 193 6.35 -3.25 -12.26
N ARG A 194 7.32 -4.15 -12.02
CA ARG A 194 8.00 -4.94 -13.08
C ARG A 194 7.43 -6.33 -13.29
N CYS A 195 6.97 -6.97 -12.21
CA CYS A 195 6.22 -8.20 -12.31
C CYS A 195 4.74 -7.87 -12.19
N SER A 196 3.95 -8.48 -13.06
CA SER A 196 2.53 -8.75 -12.81
C SER A 196 2.38 -9.75 -11.64
N SER A 197 3.09 -9.56 -10.52
CA SER A 197 2.89 -10.34 -9.31
C SER A 197 1.49 -10.05 -8.85
N ILE A 198 0.61 -11.04 -8.98
CA ILE A 198 -0.79 -10.97 -8.61
C ILE A 198 -0.95 -10.48 -7.19
N ILE A 199 -0.02 -10.80 -6.28
CA ILE A 199 0.03 -10.27 -4.90
C ILE A 199 0.16 -8.74 -4.86
N GLY A 200 1.00 -8.16 -5.73
CA GLY A 200 1.18 -6.71 -5.83
C GLY A 200 -0.07 -6.00 -6.33
N LYS A 201 -0.74 -6.59 -7.32
CA LYS A 201 -2.05 -6.14 -7.81
C LYS A 201 -3.10 -6.33 -6.72
N LEU A 202 -3.32 -7.54 -6.19
CA LEU A 202 -4.24 -7.82 -5.08
C LEU A 202 -4.05 -6.86 -3.90
N GLY A 203 -2.81 -6.52 -3.53
CA GLY A 203 -2.53 -5.52 -2.50
C GLY A 203 -3.01 -4.11 -2.88
N SER A 204 -2.77 -3.67 -4.12
CA SER A 204 -3.30 -2.38 -4.63
C SER A 204 -4.83 -2.38 -4.74
N TRP A 205 -5.43 -3.49 -5.16
CA TRP A 205 -6.89 -3.63 -5.26
C TRP A 205 -7.51 -3.64 -3.86
N ALA A 206 -6.92 -4.35 -2.90
CA ALA A 206 -7.34 -4.30 -1.50
C ALA A 206 -7.28 -2.88 -0.93
N ILE A 207 -6.21 -2.12 -1.22
CA ILE A 207 -6.09 -0.70 -0.84
C ILE A 207 -7.14 0.19 -1.53
N SER A 208 -7.49 -0.11 -2.78
CA SER A 208 -8.54 0.61 -3.50
C SER A 208 -9.95 0.26 -3.01
N CYS A 209 -10.16 -0.95 -2.47
CA CYS A 209 -11.43 -1.38 -1.91
C CYS A 209 -11.60 -0.98 -0.44
N LEU A 210 -10.51 -0.66 0.27
CA LEU A 210 -10.51 -0.20 1.66
C LEU A 210 -11.51 0.94 1.94
N PRO A 211 -11.61 2.00 1.10
CA PRO A 211 -12.66 3.01 1.24
C PRO A 211 -14.07 2.40 1.25
N SER A 212 -14.41 1.54 0.29
CA SER A 212 -15.71 0.87 0.20
C SER A 212 -15.99 -0.04 1.40
N LEU A 213 -14.99 -0.79 1.87
CA LEU A 213 -15.08 -1.66 3.05
C LEU A 213 -15.30 -0.88 4.36
N THR A 214 -14.82 0.37 4.41
CA THR A 214 -15.01 1.28 5.57
C THR A 214 -16.25 2.16 5.47
N LEU A 215 -16.85 2.31 4.27
CA LEU A 215 -17.98 3.20 4.01
C LEU A 215 -19.34 2.54 4.31
N GLN A 216 -19.48 1.22 4.09
CA GLN A 216 -20.79 0.62 3.93
C GLN A 216 -20.98 -0.72 4.67
N ARG A 217 -20.84 -0.73 5.99
CA ARG A 217 -21.21 -1.94 6.77
C ARG A 217 -22.71 -2.18 6.92
N PHE A 218 -23.57 -1.31 6.39
CA PHE A 218 -25.03 -1.39 6.58
C PHE A 218 -25.77 -2.14 5.47
N CYS A 219 -25.07 -2.91 4.64
CA CYS A 219 -25.71 -3.81 3.70
C CYS A 219 -26.17 -5.10 4.42
N PHE A 220 -27.11 -4.95 5.34
CA PHE A 220 -27.79 -6.06 6.00
C PHE A 220 -29.06 -6.38 5.20
N GLU A 221 -29.01 -7.54 4.55
CA GLU A 221 -30.13 -8.27 3.94
C GLU A 221 -30.74 -7.75 2.61
N GLY A 222 -30.97 -8.73 1.72
CA GLY A 222 -31.99 -8.73 0.67
C GLY A 222 -31.76 -7.92 -0.61
N ASN A 223 -31.13 -6.73 -0.54
CA ASN A 223 -31.17 -5.80 -1.68
C ASN A 223 -29.87 -5.03 -1.94
N CYS A 224 -28.72 -5.67 -1.70
CA CYS A 224 -27.43 -5.07 -2.03
C CYS A 224 -27.19 -5.09 -3.55
N PRO A 225 -26.73 -3.99 -4.16
CA PRO A 225 -26.35 -4.00 -5.56
C PRO A 225 -25.27 -5.06 -5.79
N LYS A 226 -25.39 -5.84 -6.86
CA LYS A 226 -24.44 -6.92 -7.21
C LYS A 226 -22.98 -6.44 -7.37
N GLU A 227 -22.79 -5.14 -7.51
CA GLU A 227 -21.51 -4.46 -7.64
C GLU A 227 -20.86 -4.13 -6.28
N ASP A 228 -21.55 -4.33 -5.15
CA ASP A 228 -21.01 -4.10 -3.82
C ASP A 228 -20.11 -5.27 -3.36
N PRO A 229 -18.80 -5.04 -3.12
CA PRO A 229 -17.89 -6.06 -2.60
C PRO A 229 -18.31 -6.66 -1.26
N LEU A 230 -19.10 -5.93 -0.45
CA LEU A 230 -19.59 -6.39 0.87
C LEU A 230 -20.80 -7.32 0.78
N SER A 231 -21.34 -7.54 -0.41
CA SER A 231 -22.36 -8.58 -0.63
C SER A 231 -21.83 -9.98 -0.29
N LEU A 232 -20.53 -10.21 -0.49
CA LEU A 232 -19.83 -11.46 -0.19
C LEU A 232 -19.41 -11.57 1.29
N ASP A 233 -19.67 -12.72 1.91
CA ASP A 233 -19.35 -12.99 3.32
C ASP A 233 -17.85 -12.87 3.64
N GLY A 234 -16.97 -13.27 2.70
CA GLY A 234 -15.52 -13.22 2.90
C GLY A 234 -15.00 -11.80 3.09
N PHE A 235 -15.53 -10.84 2.31
CA PHE A 235 -15.15 -9.44 2.44
C PHE A 235 -15.73 -8.78 3.70
N ARG A 236 -16.91 -9.23 4.18
CA ARG A 236 -17.47 -8.78 5.47
C ARG A 236 -16.60 -9.17 6.66
N LYS A 237 -16.13 -10.42 6.71
CA LYS A 237 -15.20 -10.88 7.77
C LYS A 237 -13.88 -10.11 7.76
N LEU A 238 -13.32 -9.85 6.57
CA LEU A 238 -12.10 -9.05 6.44
C LEU A 238 -12.30 -7.58 6.82
N ALA A 239 -13.51 -7.06 6.63
CA ALA A 239 -13.84 -5.68 6.96
C ALA A 239 -14.04 -5.47 8.46
N GLU A 240 -14.49 -6.46 9.24
CA GLU A 240 -14.82 -6.36 10.68
C GLU A 240 -13.81 -5.60 11.56
N PRO A 241 -12.48 -5.83 11.48
CA PRO A 241 -11.51 -5.11 12.32
C PRO A 241 -11.20 -3.68 11.86
N LEU A 242 -11.69 -3.25 10.69
CA LEU A 242 -11.37 -1.92 10.15
C LEU A 242 -12.12 -0.80 10.90
N PRO A 243 -11.57 0.41 10.99
CA PRO A 243 -12.33 1.55 11.49
C PRO A 243 -13.41 1.98 10.49
N PHE A 244 -14.52 2.52 10.99
CA PHE A 244 -15.49 3.20 10.12
C PHE A 244 -14.88 4.46 9.53
N SER A 245 -15.18 4.74 8.26
CA SER A 245 -14.80 6.03 7.68
C SER A 245 -15.54 7.15 8.41
N LYS A 246 -14.83 8.24 8.69
CA LYS A 246 -15.37 9.39 9.41
C LYS A 246 -16.37 10.13 8.52
N GLN A 247 -17.65 9.81 8.67
CA GLN A 247 -18.72 10.53 7.97
C GLN A 247 -19.09 11.77 8.76
N HIS A 248 -18.68 12.93 8.25
CA HIS A 248 -18.95 14.23 8.87
C HIS A 248 -20.35 14.78 8.57
N HIS A 249 -20.98 14.31 7.49
CA HIS A 249 -22.26 14.83 7.01
C HIS A 249 -23.15 13.68 6.55
N SER A 250 -24.25 13.46 7.26
CA SER A 250 -25.33 12.59 6.81
C SER A 250 -26.18 13.34 5.79
N LYS A 251 -26.47 12.71 4.65
CA LYS A 251 -27.37 13.25 3.61
C LYS A 251 -28.63 12.38 3.56
N LEU A 252 -29.81 12.98 3.70
CA LEU A 252 -31.07 12.26 3.52
C LEU A 252 -31.46 12.24 2.04
N VAL A 253 -31.90 11.08 1.58
CA VAL A 253 -32.41 10.88 0.22
C VAL A 253 -33.84 10.37 0.31
N CYS A 254 -34.76 11.00 -0.43
CA CYS A 254 -36.17 10.64 -0.37
C CYS A 254 -36.40 9.24 -0.93
N HIS A 255 -37.20 8.43 -0.23
CA HIS A 255 -37.51 7.08 -0.68
C HIS A 255 -38.34 7.05 -1.99
N ILE A 256 -39.18 8.06 -2.23
CA ILE A 256 -40.09 8.13 -3.38
C ILE A 256 -39.37 8.74 -4.60
N THR A 257 -38.91 9.99 -4.48
CA THR A 257 -38.30 10.73 -5.60
C THR A 257 -36.84 10.37 -5.87
N LYS A 258 -36.18 9.69 -4.92
CA LYS A 258 -34.72 9.44 -4.95
C LYS A 258 -33.87 10.71 -5.00
N GLU A 259 -34.47 11.88 -4.76
CA GLU A 259 -33.76 13.16 -4.70
C GLU A 259 -33.19 13.41 -3.30
N LEU A 260 -32.14 14.24 -3.25
CA LEU A 260 -31.57 14.73 -2.00
C LEU A 260 -32.57 15.61 -1.26
N MET A 261 -32.59 15.47 0.06
CA MET A 261 -33.41 16.27 0.95
C MET A 261 -32.51 17.33 1.60
N ASP A 262 -32.72 18.59 1.22
CA ASP A 262 -31.90 19.74 1.58
C ASP A 262 -32.76 20.94 1.99
N THR A 263 -32.19 22.14 1.99
CA THR A 263 -32.92 23.38 2.31
C THR A 263 -34.03 23.71 1.33
N GLU A 264 -33.90 23.31 0.06
CA GLU A 264 -34.92 23.54 -0.97
C GLU A 264 -35.98 22.43 -0.97
N ASN A 265 -35.60 21.20 -0.60
CA ASN A 265 -36.49 20.05 -0.48
C ASN A 265 -36.44 19.41 0.92
N PRO A 266 -36.96 20.07 1.97
CA PRO A 266 -36.74 19.62 3.34
C PRO A 266 -37.48 18.32 3.69
N PRO A 267 -37.00 17.60 4.73
CA PRO A 267 -37.70 16.45 5.29
C PRO A 267 -38.98 16.83 6.04
N LEU A 268 -40.06 16.15 5.68
CA LEU A 268 -41.35 16.15 6.38
C LEU A 268 -41.61 14.76 6.97
N VAL A 269 -42.07 14.74 8.22
CA VAL A 269 -42.36 13.55 9.01
C VAL A 269 -43.87 13.36 9.06
N LEU A 270 -44.32 12.15 8.70
CA LEU A 270 -45.69 11.70 8.86
C LEU A 270 -46.00 11.37 10.33
N PRO A 271 -47.29 11.32 10.74
CA PRO A 271 -47.68 10.91 12.09
C PRO A 271 -47.15 9.53 12.51
N ASN A 272 -46.90 8.64 11.55
CA ASN A 272 -46.32 7.32 11.77
C ASN A 272 -44.78 7.29 11.87
N GLY A 273 -44.14 8.45 11.86
CA GLY A 273 -42.69 8.60 12.05
C GLY A 273 -41.85 8.41 10.78
N TYR A 274 -42.44 8.11 9.62
CA TYR A 274 -41.69 8.02 8.37
C TYR A 274 -41.43 9.40 7.76
N VAL A 275 -40.26 9.55 7.15
CA VAL A 275 -39.76 10.83 6.61
C VAL A 275 -39.70 10.78 5.08
N TYR A 276 -40.31 11.77 4.44
CA TYR A 276 -40.28 11.98 2.98
C TYR A 276 -39.99 13.45 2.67
N SER A 277 -39.69 13.75 1.41
CA SER A 277 -39.35 15.11 0.99
C SER A 277 -40.59 15.90 0.61
N THR A 278 -40.57 17.21 0.85
CA THR A 278 -41.67 18.12 0.46
C THR A 278 -42.19 17.89 -0.96
N LYS A 279 -41.31 17.88 -1.96
CA LYS A 279 -41.69 17.64 -3.37
C LYS A 279 -42.46 16.34 -3.57
N ALA A 280 -42.01 15.26 -2.92
CA ALA A 280 -42.65 13.95 -3.01
C ALA A 280 -44.06 13.95 -2.42
N LEU A 281 -44.26 14.64 -1.28
CA LEU A 281 -45.54 14.74 -0.62
C LEU A 281 -46.50 15.69 -1.36
N ASP A 282 -45.98 16.78 -1.93
CA ASP A 282 -46.76 17.70 -2.77
C ASP A 282 -47.28 17.02 -4.05
N GLU A 283 -46.42 16.26 -4.73
CA GLU A 283 -46.83 15.48 -5.90
C GLU A 283 -47.87 14.41 -5.54
N MET A 284 -47.72 13.78 -4.38
CA MET A 284 -48.69 12.78 -3.89
C MET A 284 -50.03 13.43 -3.55
N ALA A 285 -50.02 14.56 -2.84
CA ALA A 285 -51.23 15.30 -2.50
C ALA A 285 -51.96 15.80 -3.75
N LYS A 286 -51.24 16.27 -4.78
CA LYS A 286 -51.84 16.68 -6.07
C LYS A 286 -52.54 15.52 -6.78
N LYS A 287 -51.96 14.31 -6.73
CA LYS A 287 -52.55 13.12 -7.37
C LYS A 287 -53.75 12.57 -6.60
N ASN A 288 -53.73 12.66 -5.27
CA ASN A 288 -54.71 12.03 -4.39
C ASN A 288 -55.72 13.02 -3.78
N GLY A 289 -55.93 14.19 -4.41
CA GLY A 289 -56.95 15.15 -3.99
C GLY A 289 -56.72 15.75 -2.59
N GLY A 290 -55.47 15.95 -2.19
CA GLY A 290 -55.07 16.57 -0.92
C GLY A 290 -54.71 15.58 0.19
N LYS A 291 -54.87 14.27 -0.04
CA LYS A 291 -54.50 13.22 0.91
C LYS A 291 -53.11 12.64 0.62
N ILE A 292 -52.38 12.30 1.67
CA ILE A 292 -51.07 11.64 1.58
C ILE A 292 -51.21 10.23 2.11
N ILE A 293 -50.71 9.25 1.36
CA ILE A 293 -50.74 7.83 1.73
C ILE A 293 -49.31 7.36 1.89
N CYS A 294 -48.96 6.89 3.09
CA CYS A 294 -47.61 6.39 3.33
C CYS A 294 -47.37 5.10 2.50
N PRO A 295 -46.37 5.04 1.60
CA PRO A 295 -46.15 3.87 0.74
C PRO A 295 -45.68 2.62 1.50
N ARG A 296 -45.26 2.77 2.76
CA ARG A 296 -44.78 1.65 3.60
C ARG A 296 -45.84 1.08 4.53
N THR A 297 -46.73 1.93 5.04
CA THR A 297 -47.73 1.53 6.04
C THR A 297 -49.17 1.60 5.52
N GLY A 298 -49.41 2.27 4.39
CA GLY A 298 -50.74 2.47 3.81
C GLY A 298 -51.61 3.49 4.55
N GLU A 299 -51.06 4.18 5.56
CA GLU A 299 -51.82 5.11 6.39
C GLU A 299 -52.05 6.45 5.67
N GLU A 300 -53.30 6.93 5.74
CA GLU A 300 -53.71 8.21 5.14
C GLU A 300 -53.58 9.34 6.17
N CYS A 301 -52.94 10.45 5.77
CA CYS A 301 -52.90 11.67 6.57
C CYS A 301 -53.19 12.90 5.69
N ASN A 302 -53.53 14.02 6.34
CA ASN A 302 -53.63 15.29 5.65
C ASN A 302 -52.27 16.00 5.63
N TYR A 303 -52.11 16.94 4.70
CA TYR A 303 -50.88 17.73 4.60
C TYR A 303 -50.60 18.56 5.87
N THR A 304 -51.65 18.96 6.59
CA THR A 304 -51.57 19.74 7.85
C THR A 304 -50.92 18.98 8.99
N ASP A 305 -50.93 17.65 8.94
CA ASP A 305 -50.48 16.79 10.04
C ASP A 305 -48.98 16.49 9.95
N LEU A 306 -48.32 17.00 8.91
CA LEU A 306 -46.90 16.79 8.64
C LEU A 306 -46.05 17.75 9.47
N VAL A 307 -44.98 17.21 10.07
CA VAL A 307 -44.03 17.99 10.86
C VAL A 307 -42.71 18.09 10.13
N LYS A 308 -42.12 19.29 10.06
CA LYS A 308 -40.80 19.48 9.46
C LYS A 308 -39.72 18.92 10.38
N ALA A 309 -38.88 18.03 9.85
CA ALA A 309 -37.70 17.56 10.55
C ALA A 309 -36.52 18.51 10.34
N TYR A 310 -35.73 18.70 11.39
CA TYR A 310 -34.47 19.43 11.33
C TYR A 310 -33.33 18.48 11.64
N ILE A 311 -32.27 18.56 10.84
CA ILE A 311 -31.08 17.73 10.99
C ILE A 311 -29.95 18.69 11.32
N SER A 312 -29.30 18.45 12.46
CA SER A 312 -28.10 19.15 12.91
C SER A 312 -26.84 18.41 12.48
#